data_AF-A0A8H3GPP7-F1
#
_entry.id   AF-A0A8H3GPP7-F1
#
_cell.length_a   1.000
_cell.length_b   1.000
_cell.length_c   1.000
_cell.angle_alpha   90.00
_cell.angle_beta   90.00
_cell.angle_gamma   90.00
#
_symmetry.space_group_name_H-M   'P 1'
#
loop_
_entity.id
_entity.type
_entity.pdbx_description
1 polymer ?
#
loop_
_entity_poly.entity_id
_entity_poly.type
_entity_poly.pdbx_seq_one_letter_code
_entity_poly.pdbx_strand_id
1 'polypeptide(L)'
;MTQRFYQVVGYQGHFRPNYWKPHRDFGDHHEFAQEPHAVEAIAGSKSELWVKTDSEGNETTPFIELIMGVRPHGAISILIPEGHFDYHIKPAMGWTHRSHSCPDPYPTTMYASLSPIRFESKNELAEMLKNLRPAKAGMKRCDDSKLNKYMKEGDLKPERGMFEQARLLWQILYASRTDLPTIYGLPAPPSDLRLVYFSFTLWIDPTTYNISANEDSQVLDFGWHEPSTETTQHYIIEEYASVLKGSLDKADFAHGESTTIHESNIANTLRSLFTGPHPIVLVTHDRARASRFLASKGINVGSPTWYSGVGKLLGFERPPVPSGPTAVNRQSSNRRCESNGRYVDLDSKAVCDPEYEIKEEGGKPGILPHGERERDRRSLSPRSRTRPLARQEDRHHKPIFRPDEEEEEGEIFELAPIPDVHVIDIRDLFIALAVTQRQFILYPPMANRLGFEVGGWCAGNWARQFSDILTTLVGGSPIHRRIEEFKKTPGVTPQVRQTGVPKVLEGIAGVTKEQVQAAWGDSSEEEYDD
;
A
#
# COMPACT_ATOMS: atom_id res chain seq x y z
N MET A 1 7.09 19.56 -6.79
CA MET A 1 5.95 20.25 -6.14
C MET A 1 5.15 19.21 -5.37
N THR A 2 4.62 19.52 -4.20
CA THR A 2 3.75 18.60 -3.44
C THR A 2 2.32 18.80 -3.88
N GLN A 3 1.71 17.79 -4.52
CA GLN A 3 0.30 17.84 -4.87
C GLN A 3 -0.55 17.66 -3.59
N ARG A 4 -1.73 18.28 -3.57
CA ARG A 4 -2.70 18.13 -2.49
C ARG A 4 -4.04 17.65 -3.01
N PHE A 5 -4.77 16.95 -2.15
CA PHE A 5 -6.03 16.31 -2.48
C PHE A 5 -7.07 16.55 -1.41
N TYR A 6 -8.28 16.91 -1.82
CA TYR A 6 -9.44 16.89 -0.95
C TYR A 6 -9.95 15.47 -0.80
N GLN A 7 -10.17 15.06 0.43
CA GLN A 7 -10.80 13.77 0.74
C GLN A 7 -12.32 13.95 0.72
N VAL A 8 -12.98 13.18 -0.15
CA VAL A 8 -14.44 13.12 -0.26
C VAL A 8 -15.03 12.24 0.85
N VAL A 9 -14.45 11.07 1.05
CA VAL A 9 -14.86 10.07 2.05
C VAL A 9 -13.71 9.11 2.34
N GLY A 10 -13.86 8.28 3.37
CA GLY A 10 -12.94 7.23 3.76
C GLY A 10 -12.33 7.46 5.13
N TYR A 11 -11.15 6.91 5.35
CA TYR A 11 -10.46 6.94 6.64
C TYR A 11 -10.38 8.34 7.24
N GLN A 12 -10.97 8.52 8.41
CA GLN A 12 -11.08 9.79 9.13
C GLN A 12 -11.81 10.95 8.42
N GLY A 13 -12.36 10.75 7.22
CA GLY A 13 -13.10 11.77 6.47
C GLY A 13 -14.45 12.15 7.09
N HIS A 14 -14.92 11.31 8.02
CA HIS A 14 -16.19 11.43 8.74
C HIS A 14 -16.03 11.94 10.18
N PHE A 15 -14.84 12.37 10.61
CA PHE A 15 -14.74 13.01 11.92
C PHE A 15 -15.33 14.42 11.85
N ARG A 16 -16.07 14.84 12.89
CA ARG A 16 -16.72 16.17 12.94
C ARG A 16 -15.88 17.38 12.49
N PRO A 17 -14.57 17.50 12.79
CA PRO A 17 -13.74 18.59 12.26
C PRO A 17 -13.45 18.48 10.75
N ASN A 18 -13.63 17.31 10.15
CA ASN A 18 -13.35 16.98 8.76
C ASN A 18 -14.61 16.91 7.87
N TYR A 19 -15.80 17.25 8.40
CA TYR A 19 -17.00 17.31 7.58
C TYR A 19 -17.02 18.53 6.67
N TRP A 20 -17.61 18.32 5.50
CA TRP A 20 -17.91 19.36 4.54
C TRP A 20 -19.20 20.05 5.00
N LYS A 21 -19.11 21.09 5.83
CA LYS A 21 -20.32 21.78 6.31
C LYS A 21 -20.95 22.57 5.16
N PRO A 22 -22.15 22.24 4.67
CA PRO A 22 -22.83 23.10 3.72
C PRO A 22 -23.27 24.42 4.36
N HIS A 23 -23.30 25.49 3.56
CA HIS A 23 -23.79 26.81 4.00
C HIS A 23 -25.33 26.84 4.15
N ARG A 24 -26.05 25.87 3.57
CA ARG A 24 -27.51 25.74 3.75
C ARG A 24 -27.79 24.72 4.84
N ASP A 25 -28.62 25.11 5.82
CA ASP A 25 -29.27 24.17 6.73
C ASP A 25 -30.14 23.24 5.88
N PHE A 26 -29.63 22.03 5.62
CA PHE A 26 -30.30 21.04 4.77
C PHE A 26 -31.40 20.25 5.48
N GLY A 27 -31.84 20.71 6.66
CA GLY A 27 -32.84 20.00 7.47
C GLY A 27 -32.24 18.76 8.13
N ASP A 28 -32.37 18.71 9.44
CA ASP A 28 -31.97 17.64 10.35
C ASP A 28 -30.48 17.25 10.39
N HIS A 29 -29.99 17.12 11.63
CA HIS A 29 -28.61 16.88 12.02
C HIS A 29 -28.08 15.48 11.63
N HIS A 30 -28.08 15.13 10.34
CA HIS A 30 -27.53 13.86 9.89
C HIS A 30 -26.05 14.02 9.51
N GLU A 31 -25.19 13.24 10.17
CA GLU A 31 -23.72 13.28 10.07
C GLU A 31 -23.18 12.96 8.66
N PHE A 32 -24.06 12.63 7.71
CA PHE A 32 -23.77 12.30 6.31
C PHE A 32 -24.64 13.08 5.30
N ALA A 33 -25.36 14.13 5.72
CA ALA A 33 -26.27 14.90 4.86
C ALA A 33 -25.61 15.48 3.60
N GLN A 34 -24.27 15.60 3.59
CA GLN A 34 -23.48 16.10 2.47
C GLN A 34 -23.27 15.08 1.33
N GLU A 35 -23.44 13.78 1.55
CA GLU A 35 -23.10 12.73 0.56
C GLU A 35 -23.93 12.87 -0.74
N PRO A 36 -25.26 13.01 -0.73
CA PRO A 36 -26.03 13.16 -1.96
C PRO A 36 -25.63 14.40 -2.77
N HIS A 37 -25.26 15.49 -2.08
CA HIS A 37 -24.77 16.71 -2.71
C HIS A 37 -23.38 16.53 -3.30
N ALA A 38 -22.47 15.85 -2.59
CA ALA A 38 -21.15 15.49 -3.12
C ALA A 38 -21.27 14.61 -4.36
N VAL A 39 -22.15 13.61 -4.33
CA VAL A 39 -22.43 12.75 -5.50
C VAL A 39 -23.00 13.58 -6.65
N GLU A 40 -23.92 14.51 -6.40
CA GLU A 40 -24.45 15.39 -7.45
C GLU A 40 -23.39 16.36 -8.00
N ALA A 41 -22.52 16.92 -7.15
CA ALA A 41 -21.45 17.81 -7.58
C ALA A 41 -20.38 17.08 -8.40
N ILE A 42 -20.04 15.84 -8.03
CA ILE A 42 -18.99 15.05 -8.69
C ILE A 42 -19.54 14.34 -9.93
N ALA A 43 -20.74 13.76 -9.84
CA ALA A 43 -21.30 12.83 -10.82
C ALA A 43 -22.71 13.20 -11.32
N GLY A 44 -23.20 14.39 -11.00
CA GLY A 44 -24.44 14.91 -11.58
C GLY A 44 -24.32 15.09 -13.09
N SER A 45 -25.46 15.23 -13.76
CA SER A 45 -25.52 15.40 -15.23
C SER A 45 -24.81 16.66 -15.73
N LYS A 46 -24.63 17.65 -14.86
CA LYS A 46 -23.93 18.92 -15.12
C LYS A 46 -22.47 18.92 -14.66
N SER A 47 -21.96 17.82 -14.11
CA SER A 47 -20.57 17.77 -13.65
C SER A 47 -19.61 17.92 -14.83
N GLU A 48 -18.59 18.74 -14.65
CA GLU A 48 -17.48 18.90 -15.61
C GLU A 48 -16.41 17.81 -15.45
N LEU A 49 -16.55 16.93 -14.43
CA LEU A 49 -15.62 15.81 -14.20
C LEU A 49 -15.90 14.58 -15.08
N TRP A 50 -16.96 14.61 -15.89
CA TRP A 50 -17.23 13.56 -16.86
C TRP A 50 -16.19 13.59 -17.97
N VAL A 51 -15.39 12.55 -18.06
CA VAL A 51 -14.52 12.26 -19.19
C VAL A 51 -15.38 11.68 -20.30
N LYS A 52 -15.44 12.37 -21.44
CA LYS A 52 -16.26 12.00 -22.61
C LYS A 52 -15.43 11.70 -23.85
N THR A 53 -14.14 12.04 -23.79
CA THR A 53 -13.20 11.83 -24.89
C THR A 53 -11.92 11.23 -24.33
N ASP A 54 -11.26 10.39 -25.13
CA ASP A 54 -9.92 9.90 -24.82
C ASP A 54 -8.84 10.99 -25.06
N SER A 55 -7.58 10.62 -24.87
CA SER A 55 -6.42 11.49 -25.11
C SER A 55 -6.23 11.89 -26.58
N GLU A 56 -6.85 11.17 -27.51
CA GLU A 56 -6.82 11.44 -28.95
C GLU A 56 -8.03 12.26 -29.42
N GLY A 57 -8.98 12.53 -28.51
CA GLY A 57 -10.20 13.28 -28.79
C GLY A 57 -11.35 12.42 -29.33
N ASN A 58 -11.22 11.09 -29.35
CA ASN A 58 -12.30 10.21 -29.77
C ASN A 58 -13.37 10.14 -28.68
N GLU A 59 -14.64 10.09 -29.07
CA GLU A 59 -15.75 9.91 -28.13
C GLU A 59 -15.64 8.57 -27.41
N THR A 60 -15.74 8.59 -26.08
CA THR A 60 -15.74 7.40 -25.23
C THR A 60 -17.06 7.31 -24.46
N THR A 61 -17.40 6.10 -24.00
CA THR A 61 -18.44 5.95 -22.98
C THR A 61 -18.10 6.86 -21.79
N PRO A 62 -18.98 7.80 -21.39
CA PRO A 62 -18.64 8.75 -20.34
C PRO A 62 -18.35 8.06 -19.00
N PHE A 63 -17.29 8.51 -18.32
CA PHE A 63 -16.95 8.04 -16.97
C PHE A 63 -16.39 9.18 -16.12
N ILE A 64 -16.28 8.96 -14.82
CA ILE A 64 -15.61 9.85 -13.88
C ILE A 64 -14.38 9.13 -13.34
N GLU A 65 -13.23 9.79 -13.37
CA GLU A 65 -12.02 9.26 -12.75
C GLU A 65 -11.65 10.08 -11.52
N LEU A 66 -11.64 9.42 -10.37
CA LEU A 66 -11.16 9.98 -9.11
C LEU A 66 -9.87 9.27 -8.69
N ILE A 67 -9.33 9.65 -7.53
CA ILE A 67 -8.11 9.06 -6.99
C ILE A 67 -8.46 8.25 -5.75
N MET A 68 -8.02 6.99 -5.73
CA MET A 68 -8.05 6.15 -4.55
C MET A 68 -6.73 6.30 -3.79
N GLY A 69 -6.78 6.91 -2.61
CA GLY A 69 -5.62 7.01 -1.72
C GLY A 69 -5.58 5.89 -0.69
N VAL A 70 -4.44 5.22 -0.59
CA VAL A 70 -4.20 4.16 0.42
C VAL A 70 -3.24 4.69 1.47
N ARG A 71 -3.61 4.61 2.75
CA ARG A 71 -2.76 4.97 3.89
C ARG A 71 -1.74 3.86 4.19
N PRO A 72 -0.64 4.14 4.92
CA PRO A 72 0.34 3.11 5.31
C PRO A 72 -0.25 1.91 6.09
N HIS A 73 -1.37 2.12 6.77
CA HIS A 73 -2.12 1.07 7.46
C HIS A 73 -3.24 0.44 6.61
N GLY A 74 -3.19 0.62 5.28
CA GLY A 74 -4.09 -0.03 4.32
C GLY A 74 -5.48 0.59 4.16
N ALA A 75 -5.83 1.63 4.91
CA ALA A 75 -7.14 2.26 4.78
C ALA A 75 -7.25 3.11 3.51
N ILE A 76 -8.44 3.10 2.92
CA ILE A 76 -8.74 3.71 1.63
C ILE A 76 -9.51 5.02 1.83
N SER A 77 -9.27 5.97 0.95
CA SER A 77 -10.01 7.23 0.82
C SER A 77 -10.24 7.56 -0.65
N ILE A 78 -11.35 8.23 -0.95
CA ILE A 78 -11.61 8.79 -2.28
C ILE A 78 -11.19 10.26 -2.27
N LEU A 79 -10.37 10.62 -3.25
CA LEU A 79 -9.63 11.87 -3.31
C LEU A 79 -9.88 12.59 -4.64
N ILE A 80 -9.86 13.92 -4.58
CA ILE A 80 -9.93 14.82 -5.76
C ILE A 80 -8.75 15.78 -5.70
N PRO A 81 -8.01 16.01 -6.80
CA PRO A 81 -6.96 17.03 -6.85
C PRO A 81 -7.49 18.41 -6.44
N GLU A 82 -6.69 19.17 -5.68
CA GLU A 82 -7.04 20.50 -5.18
C GLU A 82 -7.60 21.43 -6.27
N GLY A 83 -6.97 21.47 -7.45
CA GLY A 83 -7.45 22.29 -8.56
C GLY A 83 -8.85 21.93 -9.06
N HIS A 84 -9.14 20.63 -9.26
CA HIS A 84 -10.46 20.19 -9.72
C HIS A 84 -11.53 20.40 -8.64
N PHE A 85 -11.16 20.18 -7.38
CA PHE A 85 -12.08 20.39 -6.27
C PHE A 85 -12.48 21.86 -6.15
N ASP A 86 -11.50 22.75 -6.20
CA ASP A 86 -11.71 24.19 -6.01
C ASP A 86 -12.47 24.82 -7.17
N TYR A 87 -12.21 24.36 -8.39
CA TYR A 87 -12.82 24.93 -9.59
C TYR A 87 -14.20 24.34 -9.91
N HIS A 88 -14.41 23.03 -9.70
CA HIS A 88 -15.67 22.38 -10.10
C HIS A 88 -16.58 22.05 -8.90
N ILE A 89 -16.02 21.54 -7.79
CA ILE A 89 -16.82 20.99 -6.69
C ILE A 89 -17.27 22.08 -5.71
N LYS A 90 -16.36 22.96 -5.25
CA LYS A 90 -16.72 24.05 -4.32
C LYS A 90 -17.86 24.93 -4.85
N PRO A 91 -17.86 25.35 -6.14
CA PRO A 91 -18.95 26.15 -6.69
C PRO A 91 -20.26 25.38 -6.81
N ALA A 92 -20.21 24.11 -7.26
CA ALA A 92 -21.40 23.25 -7.35
C ALA A 92 -22.05 22.99 -5.97
N MET A 93 -21.25 22.95 -4.91
CA MET A 93 -21.69 22.84 -3.52
C MET A 93 -22.16 24.17 -2.92
N GLY A 94 -22.03 25.29 -3.64
CA GLY A 94 -22.41 26.63 -3.19
C GLY A 94 -21.52 27.20 -2.10
N TRP A 95 -20.26 26.74 -1.98
CA TRP A 95 -19.33 27.26 -0.99
C TRP A 95 -18.68 28.55 -1.46
N THR A 96 -18.96 29.63 -0.74
CA THR A 96 -18.36 30.95 -0.97
C THR A 96 -17.17 31.15 -0.03
N HIS A 97 -16.20 31.93 -0.51
CA HIS A 97 -14.76 31.77 -0.29
C HIS A 97 -14.18 31.82 1.15
N ARG A 98 -14.95 31.97 2.24
CA ARG A 98 -14.35 32.32 3.57
C ARG A 98 -14.98 31.78 4.86
N SER A 99 -16.06 31.00 4.87
CA SER A 99 -16.72 30.61 6.13
C SER A 99 -16.85 29.10 6.32
N HIS A 100 -15.86 28.50 7.01
CA HIS A 100 -15.96 27.29 7.83
C HIS A 100 -16.59 26.00 7.25
N SER A 101 -16.32 25.67 5.98
CA SER A 101 -17.11 24.64 5.29
C SER A 101 -16.35 23.48 4.62
N CYS A 102 -15.02 23.51 4.51
CA CYS A 102 -14.24 22.39 3.93
C CYS A 102 -12.91 22.17 4.67
N PRO A 103 -12.53 20.91 5.01
CA PRO A 103 -11.23 20.60 5.62
C PRO A 103 -10.07 20.92 4.68
N ASP A 104 -8.88 21.14 5.23
CA ASP A 104 -7.70 21.37 4.42
C ASP A 104 -7.34 20.14 3.56
N PRO A 105 -6.86 20.34 2.31
CA PRO A 105 -6.48 19.22 1.47
C PRO A 105 -5.18 18.57 1.96
N TYR A 106 -5.09 17.26 1.80
CA TYR A 106 -3.98 16.43 2.27
C TYR A 106 -2.87 16.34 1.23
N PRO A 107 -1.58 16.40 1.63
CA PRO A 107 -0.46 16.25 0.71
C PRO A 107 -0.29 14.80 0.22
N THR A 108 0.34 14.60 -0.95
CA THR A 108 0.73 13.28 -1.48
C THR A 108 1.44 12.38 -0.46
N THR A 109 2.29 12.96 0.40
CA THR A 109 3.11 12.23 1.40
C THR A 109 2.32 11.53 2.50
N MET A 110 1.03 11.77 2.58
CA MET A 110 0.12 11.14 3.55
C MET A 110 -0.32 9.72 3.14
N TYR A 111 -0.04 9.32 1.89
CA TYR A 111 -0.50 8.09 1.29
C TYR A 111 0.67 7.18 0.93
N ALA A 112 0.50 5.89 1.16
CA ALA A 112 1.41 4.84 0.69
C ALA A 112 1.18 4.53 -0.80
N SER A 113 -0.01 4.80 -1.34
CA SER A 113 -0.29 4.71 -2.77
C SER A 113 -1.42 5.67 -3.18
N LEU A 114 -1.39 6.09 -4.45
CA LEU A 114 -2.44 6.85 -5.13
C LEU A 114 -2.73 6.16 -6.47
N SER A 115 -3.96 5.69 -6.67
CA SER A 115 -4.34 4.97 -7.89
C SER A 115 -5.60 5.56 -8.53
N PRO A 116 -5.72 5.56 -9.86
CA PRO A 116 -6.95 5.98 -10.52
C PRO A 116 -8.08 4.98 -10.24
N ILE A 117 -9.28 5.51 -9.99
CA ILE A 117 -10.52 4.75 -9.85
C ILE A 117 -11.60 5.36 -10.74
N ARG A 118 -12.22 4.53 -11.58
CA ARG A 118 -13.23 4.95 -12.54
C ARG A 118 -14.64 4.62 -12.05
N PHE A 119 -15.59 5.49 -12.37
CA PHE A 119 -17.02 5.30 -12.12
C PHE A 119 -17.77 5.55 -13.42
N GLU A 120 -18.52 4.56 -13.88
CA GLU A 120 -19.33 4.65 -15.09
C GLU A 120 -20.69 5.29 -14.83
N SER A 121 -21.10 5.36 -13.55
CA SER A 121 -22.38 5.95 -13.18
C SER A 121 -22.34 6.68 -11.83
N LYS A 122 -23.27 7.61 -11.68
CA LYS A 122 -23.56 8.29 -10.40
C LYS A 122 -23.87 7.29 -9.28
N ASN A 123 -24.60 6.21 -9.59
CA ASN A 123 -24.99 5.20 -8.62
C ASN A 123 -23.77 4.41 -8.10
N GLU A 124 -22.83 4.11 -8.98
CA GLU A 124 -21.59 3.42 -8.61
C GLU A 124 -20.73 4.28 -7.65
N LEU A 125 -20.64 5.59 -7.90
CA LEU A 125 -20.00 6.51 -6.97
C LEU A 125 -20.75 6.54 -5.62
N ALA A 126 -22.08 6.66 -5.64
CA ALA A 126 -22.88 6.71 -4.42
C ALA A 126 -22.69 5.46 -3.54
N GLU A 127 -22.71 4.26 -4.13
CA GLU A 127 -22.45 3.01 -3.41
C GLU A 127 -21.02 2.94 -2.88
N MET A 128 -20.03 3.43 -3.61
CA MET A 128 -18.66 3.51 -3.11
C MET A 128 -18.53 4.44 -1.91
N LEU A 129 -19.18 5.62 -1.95
CA LEU A 129 -19.18 6.53 -0.80
C LEU A 129 -19.83 5.90 0.43
N LYS A 130 -20.97 5.22 0.23
CA LYS A 130 -21.68 4.48 1.28
C LYS A 130 -20.84 3.35 1.88
N ASN A 131 -20.06 2.62 1.07
CA ASN A 131 -19.19 1.54 1.57
C ASN A 131 -17.98 2.05 2.36
N LEU A 132 -17.59 3.31 2.17
CA LEU A 132 -16.55 4.01 2.93
C LEU A 132 -17.10 4.82 4.12
N ARG A 133 -18.41 4.72 4.37
CA ARG A 133 -19.09 5.33 5.50
C ARG A 133 -18.92 4.47 6.75
N PRO A 134 -18.49 5.05 7.90
CA PRO A 134 -18.49 4.33 9.17
C PRO A 134 -19.92 4.04 9.64
N ALA A 135 -20.10 3.01 10.45
CA ALA A 135 -21.40 2.70 11.05
C ALA A 135 -21.79 3.75 12.12
N LYS A 136 -20.81 4.30 12.85
CA LYS A 136 -21.01 5.38 13.83
C LYS A 136 -20.00 6.50 13.62
N ALA A 137 -20.45 7.74 13.40
CA ALA A 137 -19.51 8.85 13.27
C ALA A 137 -18.86 9.20 14.61
N GLY A 138 -17.58 9.58 14.58
CA GLY A 138 -16.92 10.23 15.71
C GLY A 138 -16.35 9.33 16.81
N MET A 139 -16.43 7.99 16.72
CA MET A 139 -15.64 7.13 17.62
C MET A 139 -14.16 7.21 17.24
N LYS A 140 -13.38 7.91 18.09
CA LYS A 140 -11.96 8.17 17.86
C LYS A 140 -11.21 6.83 17.72
N ARG A 141 -10.43 6.70 16.63
CA ARG A 141 -9.37 5.70 16.35
C ARG A 141 -9.74 4.42 15.60
N CYS A 142 -11.01 4.14 15.32
CA CYS A 142 -11.38 2.98 14.50
C CYS A 142 -12.31 3.41 13.36
N ASP A 143 -11.87 3.21 12.11
CA ASP A 143 -12.75 3.27 10.95
C ASP A 143 -13.43 1.91 10.82
N ASP A 144 -14.74 1.87 11.06
CA ASP A 144 -15.58 0.68 10.98
C ASP A 144 -16.37 0.61 9.66
N SER A 145 -16.03 1.46 8.68
CA SER A 145 -16.63 1.39 7.34
C SER A 145 -16.36 0.03 6.69
N LYS A 146 -17.27 -0.41 5.81
CA LYS A 146 -17.22 -1.75 5.20
C LYS A 146 -15.85 -2.05 4.56
N LEU A 147 -15.26 -1.07 3.87
CA LEU A 147 -13.98 -1.25 3.16
C LEU A 147 -12.71 -1.05 4.01
N ASN A 148 -12.82 -0.32 5.14
CA ASN A 148 -11.72 -0.08 6.06
C ASN A 148 -11.87 -0.82 7.39
N LYS A 149 -12.88 -1.68 7.51
CA LYS A 149 -13.11 -2.54 8.67
C LYS A 149 -11.79 -3.25 8.99
N TYR A 150 -11.37 -3.16 10.26
CA TYR A 150 -10.10 -3.71 10.77
C TYR A 150 -8.81 -2.98 10.39
N MET A 151 -8.87 -1.80 9.76
CA MET A 151 -7.71 -0.93 9.58
C MET A 151 -7.53 -0.02 10.78
N LYS A 152 -6.36 -0.07 11.40
CA LYS A 152 -6.04 0.67 12.63
C LYS A 152 -4.82 1.56 12.41
N GLU A 153 -4.90 2.78 12.90
CA GLU A 153 -3.75 3.70 12.87
C GLU A 153 -2.58 3.10 13.67
N GLY A 154 -1.37 3.18 13.11
CA GLY A 154 -0.17 2.60 13.71
C GLY A 154 0.07 1.12 13.42
N ASP A 155 -0.93 0.41 12.88
CA ASP A 155 -0.78 -0.99 12.41
C ASP A 155 -0.47 -0.98 10.91
N LEU A 156 0.82 -1.06 10.55
CA LEU A 156 1.25 -1.03 9.16
C LEU A 156 0.76 -2.27 8.42
N LYS A 157 -0.01 -2.06 7.36
CA LYS A 157 -0.58 -3.11 6.50
C LYS A 157 -0.25 -2.77 5.04
N PRO A 158 1.00 -3.06 4.63
CA PRO A 158 1.53 -2.57 3.36
C PRO A 158 0.93 -3.27 2.14
N GLU A 159 0.25 -4.40 2.31
CA GLU A 159 -0.19 -5.29 1.22
C GLU A 159 -1.06 -4.57 0.19
N ARG A 160 -2.07 -3.82 0.67
CA ARG A 160 -2.94 -3.00 -0.21
C ARG A 160 -2.14 -1.89 -0.89
N GLY A 161 -1.22 -1.25 -0.16
CA GLY A 161 -0.38 -0.18 -0.70
C GLY A 161 0.54 -0.70 -1.80
N MET A 162 1.22 -1.82 -1.58
CA MET A 162 2.12 -2.47 -2.53
C MET A 162 1.38 -2.95 -3.78
N PHE A 163 0.18 -3.51 -3.63
CA PHE A 163 -0.65 -3.87 -4.77
C PHE A 163 -0.99 -2.66 -5.63
N GLU A 164 -1.44 -1.58 -4.99
CA GLU A 164 -1.81 -0.35 -5.70
C GLU A 164 -0.58 0.37 -6.30
N GLN A 165 0.59 0.27 -5.67
CA GLN A 165 1.84 0.76 -6.26
C GLN A 165 2.22 -0.01 -7.53
N ALA A 166 2.14 -1.35 -7.50
CA ALA A 166 2.40 -2.18 -8.68
C ALA A 166 1.38 -1.88 -9.80
N ARG A 167 0.11 -1.70 -9.45
CA ARG A 167 -0.94 -1.25 -10.35
C ARG A 167 -0.65 0.13 -10.96
N LEU A 168 -0.25 1.11 -10.14
CA LEU A 168 0.09 2.44 -10.63
C LEU A 168 1.24 2.40 -11.64
N LEU A 169 2.30 1.64 -11.32
CA LEU A 169 3.41 1.44 -12.25
C LEU A 169 2.92 0.79 -13.55
N TRP A 170 2.09 -0.25 -13.49
CA TRP A 170 1.53 -0.89 -14.67
C TRP A 170 0.70 0.09 -15.52
N GLN A 171 -0.11 0.95 -14.90
CA GLN A 171 -0.89 1.97 -15.61
C GLN A 171 0.02 2.95 -16.36
N ILE A 172 1.10 3.40 -15.73
CA ILE A 172 2.07 4.33 -16.34
C ILE A 172 2.79 3.68 -17.53
N LEU A 173 3.22 2.42 -17.37
CA LEU A 173 4.06 1.73 -18.37
C LEU A 173 3.25 1.12 -19.52
N TYR A 174 2.08 0.54 -19.23
CA TYR A 174 1.36 -0.32 -20.18
C TYR A 174 -0.05 0.17 -20.53
N ALA A 175 -0.64 1.10 -19.75
CA ALA A 175 -1.99 1.62 -20.02
C ALA A 175 -1.99 3.02 -20.64
N SER A 176 -0.86 3.48 -21.18
CA SER A 176 -0.69 4.82 -21.78
C SER A 176 -1.03 5.98 -20.84
N ARG A 177 -0.83 5.79 -19.52
CA ARG A 177 -1.13 6.79 -18.48
C ARG A 177 0.11 7.53 -17.97
N THR A 178 0.89 8.09 -18.90
CA THR A 178 2.11 8.85 -18.60
C THR A 178 1.82 10.22 -17.96
N ASP A 179 0.56 10.65 -17.93
CA ASP A 179 0.05 11.85 -17.25
C ASP A 179 -0.01 11.71 -15.72
N LEU A 180 -0.20 10.48 -15.20
CA LEU A 180 -0.46 10.22 -13.78
C LEU A 180 0.60 10.76 -12.82
N PRO A 181 1.92 10.63 -13.08
CA PRO A 181 2.93 11.18 -12.19
C PRO A 181 2.75 12.70 -11.96
N THR A 182 2.42 13.44 -13.02
CA THR A 182 2.16 14.88 -12.95
C THR A 182 0.90 15.18 -12.14
N ILE A 183 -0.20 14.47 -12.41
CA ILE A 183 -1.47 14.64 -11.69
C ILE A 183 -1.30 14.36 -10.18
N TYR A 184 -0.45 13.39 -9.83
CA TYR A 184 -0.28 12.93 -8.44
C TYR A 184 0.89 13.60 -7.70
N GLY A 185 1.70 14.40 -8.38
CA GLY A 185 2.92 15.00 -7.83
C GLY A 185 4.00 13.96 -7.51
N LEU A 186 4.06 12.88 -8.30
CA LEU A 186 5.01 11.78 -8.19
C LEU A 186 6.14 11.92 -9.23
N PRO A 187 7.34 11.37 -8.96
CA PRO A 187 8.36 11.24 -9.99
C PRO A 187 7.86 10.35 -11.14
N ALA A 188 8.20 10.71 -12.38
CA ALA A 188 8.03 9.80 -13.50
C ALA A 188 9.04 8.65 -13.37
N PRO A 189 8.64 7.39 -13.67
CA PRO A 189 9.60 6.29 -13.78
C PRO A 189 10.70 6.63 -14.80
N PRO A 190 11.95 6.22 -14.57
CA PRO A 190 13.04 6.42 -15.52
C PRO A 190 12.73 5.77 -16.88
N SER A 191 13.09 6.43 -17.98
CA SER A 191 12.84 5.91 -19.33
C SER A 191 13.67 4.67 -19.67
N ASP A 192 14.75 4.45 -18.95
CA ASP A 192 15.68 3.32 -19.04
C ASP A 192 15.41 2.24 -17.98
N LEU A 193 14.26 2.29 -17.31
CA LEU A 193 13.83 1.28 -16.34
C LEU A 193 13.74 -0.10 -17.00
N ARG A 194 14.42 -1.08 -16.41
CA ARG A 194 14.36 -2.48 -16.86
C ARG A 194 13.31 -3.25 -16.08
N LEU A 195 12.44 -3.99 -16.77
CA LEU A 195 11.54 -4.96 -16.15
C LEU A 195 12.09 -6.36 -16.41
N VAL A 196 12.46 -7.05 -15.32
CA VAL A 196 13.05 -8.38 -15.36
C VAL A 196 12.11 -9.33 -14.65
N TYR A 197 11.51 -10.25 -15.39
CA TYR A 197 10.69 -11.32 -14.84
C TYR A 197 11.57 -12.52 -14.57
N PHE A 198 11.88 -12.79 -13.32
CA PHE A 198 12.85 -13.80 -12.91
C PHE A 198 12.15 -14.97 -12.23
N SER A 199 12.45 -16.18 -12.70
CA SER A 199 11.93 -17.39 -12.12
C SER A 199 13.00 -18.48 -12.03
N PHE A 200 12.76 -19.43 -11.14
CA PHE A 200 13.57 -20.62 -10.96
C PHE A 200 12.67 -21.77 -10.53
N THR A 201 13.05 -22.99 -10.89
CA THR A 201 12.35 -24.19 -10.45
C THR A 201 13.15 -24.87 -9.34
N LEU A 202 12.42 -25.42 -8.37
CA LEU A 202 12.98 -26.17 -7.26
C LEU A 202 12.52 -27.61 -7.35
N TRP A 203 13.32 -28.51 -6.80
CA TRP A 203 12.80 -29.83 -6.45
C TRP A 203 11.79 -29.70 -5.29
N ILE A 204 10.58 -30.23 -5.47
CA ILE A 204 9.54 -30.27 -4.44
C ILE A 204 9.22 -31.73 -4.16
N ASP A 205 9.29 -32.13 -2.88
CA ASP A 205 8.86 -33.47 -2.46
C ASP A 205 7.35 -33.65 -2.74
N PRO A 206 6.97 -34.60 -3.62
CA PRO A 206 5.57 -34.83 -3.99
C PRO A 206 4.69 -35.29 -2.82
N THR A 207 5.28 -35.91 -1.80
CA THR A 207 4.54 -36.57 -0.72
C THR A 207 4.28 -35.65 0.45
N THR A 208 5.25 -34.81 0.78
CA THR A 208 5.14 -33.91 1.92
C THR A 208 4.72 -32.51 1.48
N TYR A 209 4.94 -32.13 0.22
CA TYR A 209 5.00 -30.74 -0.24
C TYR A 209 5.86 -29.86 0.66
N ASN A 210 6.67 -30.51 1.52
CA ASN A 210 7.62 -29.89 2.38
C ASN A 210 8.89 -29.74 1.59
N ILE A 211 9.55 -28.70 2.00
CA ILE A 211 10.59 -28.06 1.29
C ILE A 211 11.72 -28.15 2.27
N SER A 212 12.71 -28.98 1.94
CA SER A 212 13.73 -29.38 2.91
C SER A 212 14.47 -28.13 3.40
N ALA A 213 14.92 -28.14 4.66
CA ALA A 213 15.64 -27.01 5.25
C ALA A 213 16.97 -26.66 4.52
N ASN A 214 17.46 -27.52 3.61
CA ASN A 214 18.69 -27.36 2.83
C ASN A 214 18.41 -26.99 1.35
N GLU A 215 17.29 -26.30 1.09
CA GLU A 215 16.72 -26.05 -0.25
C GLU A 215 17.58 -25.26 -1.25
N ASP A 216 18.50 -24.40 -0.79
CA ASP A 216 19.28 -23.52 -1.68
C ASP A 216 20.19 -24.30 -2.65
N SER A 217 20.39 -25.60 -2.39
CA SER A 217 21.18 -26.54 -3.21
C SER A 217 20.34 -27.38 -4.19
N GLN A 218 19.05 -27.05 -4.43
CA GLN A 218 18.14 -27.87 -5.25
C GLN A 218 17.39 -27.07 -6.34
N VAL A 219 17.92 -25.92 -6.77
CA VAL A 219 17.43 -25.26 -7.99
C VAL A 219 17.79 -26.13 -9.19
N LEU A 220 16.79 -26.45 -10.02
CA LEU A 220 16.95 -27.34 -11.18
C LEU A 220 17.27 -26.53 -12.44
N ASP A 221 16.52 -25.47 -12.67
CA ASP A 221 16.73 -24.49 -13.72
C ASP A 221 16.32 -23.09 -13.25
N PHE A 222 16.81 -22.08 -13.96
CA PHE A 222 16.42 -20.69 -13.76
C PHE A 222 16.37 -19.94 -15.08
N GLY A 223 15.66 -18.83 -15.10
CA GLY A 223 15.49 -18.04 -16.30
C GLY A 223 14.91 -16.68 -16.01
N TRP A 224 15.00 -15.81 -17.00
CA TRP A 224 14.34 -14.53 -16.94
C TRP A 224 13.84 -14.09 -18.30
N HIS A 225 12.90 -13.16 -18.25
CA HIS A 225 12.33 -12.52 -19.41
C HIS A 225 12.41 -11.00 -19.25
N GLU A 226 12.86 -10.31 -20.30
CA GLU A 226 12.86 -8.84 -20.40
C GLU A 226 11.98 -8.42 -21.59
N PRO A 227 10.80 -7.81 -21.37
CA PRO A 227 9.91 -7.41 -22.46
C PRO A 227 10.48 -6.31 -23.36
N SER A 228 11.29 -5.41 -22.82
CA SER A 228 11.88 -4.30 -23.59
C SER A 228 12.75 -4.76 -24.76
N THR A 229 13.37 -5.93 -24.61
CA THR A 229 14.21 -6.58 -25.62
C THR A 229 13.54 -7.81 -26.23
N GLU A 230 12.36 -8.19 -25.75
CA GLU A 230 11.67 -9.46 -26.06
C GLU A 230 12.58 -10.69 -25.90
N THR A 231 13.53 -10.64 -24.96
CA THR A 231 14.47 -11.72 -24.71
C THR A 231 13.97 -12.59 -23.58
N THR A 232 14.04 -13.92 -23.75
CA THR A 232 13.82 -14.88 -22.68
C THR A 232 15.01 -15.81 -22.63
N GLN A 233 15.64 -15.93 -21.47
CA GLN A 233 16.78 -16.80 -21.25
C GLN A 233 16.38 -17.92 -20.29
N HIS A 234 16.88 -19.12 -20.57
CA HIS A 234 16.62 -20.32 -19.78
C HIS A 234 17.91 -21.10 -19.61
N TYR A 235 18.26 -21.37 -18.35
CA TYR A 235 19.49 -22.03 -17.95
C TYR A 235 19.19 -23.32 -17.18
N ILE A 236 19.65 -24.44 -17.72
CA ILE A 236 19.58 -25.75 -17.05
C ILE A 236 20.89 -25.96 -16.29
N ILE A 237 20.81 -26.32 -15.02
CA ILE A 237 22.01 -26.59 -14.21
C ILE A 237 22.44 -28.04 -14.45
N GLU A 238 23.64 -28.22 -14.99
CA GLU A 238 24.15 -29.51 -15.47
C GLU A 238 24.11 -30.61 -14.39
N GLU A 239 24.52 -30.26 -13.18
CA GLU A 239 24.65 -31.15 -12.03
C GLU A 239 23.30 -31.69 -11.54
N TYR A 240 22.21 -30.97 -11.81
CA TYR A 240 20.86 -31.32 -11.38
C TYR A 240 19.96 -31.76 -12.54
N ALA A 241 20.48 -31.78 -13.78
CA ALA A 241 19.72 -32.11 -14.98
C ALA A 241 19.13 -33.53 -14.96
N SER A 242 19.77 -34.46 -14.22
CA SER A 242 19.32 -35.85 -14.07
C SER A 242 18.28 -36.07 -12.96
N VAL A 243 17.93 -35.03 -12.17
CA VAL A 243 16.97 -35.13 -11.06
C VAL A 243 15.54 -35.09 -11.62
N LEU A 244 15.14 -36.16 -12.30
CA LEU A 244 13.77 -36.37 -12.80
C LEU A 244 13.02 -37.32 -11.87
N LYS A 245 12.29 -36.79 -10.87
CA LYS A 245 11.28 -37.55 -10.14
C LYS A 245 10.14 -36.65 -9.64
N GLY A 246 8.96 -36.81 -10.26
CA GLY A 246 7.78 -37.19 -9.48
C GLY A 246 6.61 -36.21 -9.26
N SER A 247 6.57 -34.98 -9.79
CA SER A 247 5.36 -34.15 -9.56
C SER A 247 4.92 -33.19 -10.67
N LEU A 248 5.75 -32.86 -11.65
CA LEU A 248 5.38 -32.22 -12.92
C LEU A 248 6.37 -32.72 -13.98
N ASP A 249 5.91 -32.98 -15.20
CA ASP A 249 6.82 -33.27 -16.31
C ASP A 249 7.63 -32.00 -16.63
N LYS A 250 8.93 -32.17 -16.90
CA LYS A 250 9.78 -31.08 -17.40
C LYS A 250 9.18 -30.61 -18.72
N ALA A 251 8.87 -29.32 -18.83
CA ALA A 251 8.37 -28.75 -20.06
C ALA A 251 9.55 -28.35 -20.97
N ASP A 252 9.36 -28.48 -22.28
CA ASP A 252 10.29 -27.89 -23.24
C ASP A 252 10.22 -26.37 -23.18
N PHE A 253 11.38 -25.72 -23.33
CA PHE A 253 11.45 -24.26 -23.36
C PHE A 253 10.86 -23.76 -24.69
N ALA A 254 9.79 -22.96 -24.62
CA ALA A 254 9.00 -22.58 -25.79
C ALA A 254 9.47 -21.28 -26.47
N HIS A 255 10.44 -20.57 -25.88
CA HIS A 255 10.84 -19.22 -26.29
C HIS A 255 12.29 -19.12 -26.78
N GLY A 256 12.90 -20.25 -27.15
CA GLY A 256 14.26 -20.32 -27.67
C GLY A 256 14.95 -21.61 -27.30
N GLU A 257 16.27 -21.56 -27.18
CA GLU A 257 17.09 -22.70 -26.77
C GLU A 257 17.48 -22.58 -25.29
N SER A 258 17.47 -23.72 -24.59
CA SER A 258 17.95 -23.78 -23.21
C SER A 258 19.46 -23.88 -23.21
N THR A 259 20.13 -23.09 -22.37
CA THR A 259 21.58 -23.17 -22.21
C THR A 259 21.90 -24.01 -20.98
N THR A 260 22.59 -25.14 -21.16
CA THR A 260 23.10 -25.91 -20.02
C THR A 260 24.37 -25.26 -19.50
N ILE A 261 24.45 -25.02 -18.20
CA ILE A 261 25.61 -24.41 -17.54
C ILE A 261 26.01 -25.21 -16.30
N HIS A 262 27.32 -25.22 -16.02
CA HIS A 262 27.88 -25.74 -14.79
C HIS A 262 27.58 -24.79 -13.61
N GLU A 263 27.40 -25.33 -12.40
CA GLU A 263 27.03 -24.58 -11.20
C GLU A 263 28.00 -23.43 -10.90
N SER A 264 29.29 -23.62 -11.19
CA SER A 264 30.34 -22.60 -11.04
C SER A 264 30.10 -21.34 -11.87
N ASN A 265 29.35 -21.44 -12.98
CA ASN A 265 29.11 -20.32 -13.90
C ASN A 265 27.84 -19.52 -13.56
N ILE A 266 26.96 -20.05 -12.70
CA ILE A 266 25.68 -19.41 -12.33
C ILE A 266 25.91 -18.00 -11.79
N ALA A 267 26.90 -17.83 -10.90
CA ALA A 267 27.20 -16.53 -10.30
C ALA A 267 27.55 -15.46 -11.35
N ASN A 268 28.36 -15.82 -12.36
CA ASN A 268 28.73 -14.89 -13.42
C ASN A 268 27.53 -14.55 -14.32
N THR A 269 26.71 -15.56 -14.64
CA THR A 269 25.47 -15.39 -15.40
C THR A 269 24.46 -14.48 -14.68
N LEU A 270 24.29 -14.62 -13.37
CA LEU A 270 23.39 -13.76 -12.59
C LEU A 270 23.97 -12.35 -12.40
N ARG A 271 25.29 -12.21 -12.23
CA ARG A 271 25.92 -10.88 -12.08
C ARG A 271 25.67 -10.00 -13.31
N SER A 272 25.72 -10.55 -14.52
CA SER A 272 25.46 -9.76 -15.73
C SER A 272 24.05 -9.17 -15.76
N LEU A 273 23.06 -9.84 -15.15
CA LEU A 273 21.69 -9.34 -15.03
C LEU A 273 21.59 -8.11 -14.12
N PHE A 274 22.35 -8.11 -13.01
CA PHE A 274 22.34 -7.07 -11.97
C PHE A 274 23.52 -6.08 -12.04
N THR A 275 24.16 -5.96 -13.21
CA THR A 275 25.24 -4.99 -13.45
C THR A 275 24.74 -3.90 -14.40
N GLY A 276 25.09 -2.63 -14.14
CA GLY A 276 24.80 -1.51 -15.02
C GLY A 276 24.05 -0.37 -14.31
N PRO A 277 23.95 0.81 -14.95
CA PRO A 277 23.41 2.00 -14.31
C PRO A 277 21.87 2.02 -14.23
N HIS A 278 21.20 1.12 -14.94
CA HIS A 278 19.75 1.17 -15.14
C HIS A 278 18.98 0.50 -14.00
N PRO A 279 18.00 1.19 -13.37
CA PRO A 279 17.21 0.60 -12.30
C PRO A 279 16.40 -0.60 -12.81
N ILE A 280 16.22 -1.60 -11.94
CA ILE A 280 15.57 -2.87 -12.26
C ILE A 280 14.30 -3.01 -11.43
N VAL A 281 13.18 -3.32 -12.07
CA VAL A 281 12.01 -3.93 -11.41
C VAL A 281 12.10 -5.44 -11.60
N LEU A 282 12.46 -6.14 -10.53
CA LEU A 282 12.54 -7.60 -10.51
C LEU A 282 11.18 -8.17 -10.13
N VAL A 283 10.48 -8.77 -11.08
CA VAL A 283 9.22 -9.46 -10.85
C VAL A 283 9.51 -10.94 -10.63
N THR A 284 9.15 -11.48 -9.46
CA THR A 284 9.42 -12.87 -9.11
C THR A 284 8.28 -13.47 -8.31
N HIS A 285 8.31 -14.80 -8.11
CA HIS A 285 7.39 -15.53 -7.26
C HIS A 285 8.16 -16.01 -6.02
N ASP A 286 7.69 -15.65 -4.83
CA ASP A 286 8.35 -15.94 -3.56
C ASP A 286 9.71 -15.24 -3.43
N ARG A 287 9.65 -13.94 -3.11
CA ARG A 287 10.82 -13.08 -2.93
C ARG A 287 11.78 -13.64 -1.90
N ALA A 288 11.29 -14.24 -0.82
CA ALA A 288 12.14 -14.75 0.24
C ALA A 288 13.07 -15.85 -0.28
N ARG A 289 12.59 -16.70 -1.19
CA ARG A 289 13.39 -17.73 -1.84
C ARG A 289 14.24 -17.19 -2.96
N ALA A 290 13.69 -16.34 -3.82
CA ALA A 290 14.46 -15.68 -4.86
C ALA A 290 15.69 -14.96 -4.26
N SER A 291 15.49 -14.26 -3.14
CA SER A 291 16.56 -13.57 -2.42
C SER A 291 17.61 -14.54 -1.89
N ARG A 292 17.21 -15.69 -1.32
CA ARG A 292 18.15 -16.72 -0.85
C ARG A 292 18.95 -17.34 -1.98
N PHE A 293 18.31 -17.69 -3.09
CA PHE A 293 18.99 -18.21 -4.27
C PHE A 293 19.99 -17.20 -4.85
N LEU A 294 19.58 -15.95 -5.03
CA LEU A 294 20.46 -14.90 -5.53
C LEU A 294 21.63 -14.64 -4.55
N ALA A 295 21.37 -14.62 -3.24
CA ALA A 295 22.40 -14.47 -2.22
C ALA A 295 23.40 -15.63 -2.22
N SER A 296 22.95 -16.88 -2.38
CA SER A 296 23.82 -18.06 -2.42
C SER A 296 24.77 -18.05 -3.63
N LYS A 297 24.41 -17.30 -4.69
CA LYS A 297 25.25 -17.08 -5.88
C LYS A 297 26.03 -15.74 -5.83
N GLY A 298 26.09 -15.11 -4.67
CA GLY A 298 26.91 -13.92 -4.41
C GLY A 298 26.30 -12.60 -4.87
N ILE A 299 25.00 -12.54 -5.15
CA ILE A 299 24.28 -11.29 -5.39
C ILE A 299 23.92 -10.67 -4.04
N ASN A 300 24.32 -9.41 -3.81
CA ASN A 300 24.09 -8.73 -2.53
C ASN A 300 22.65 -8.19 -2.41
N VAL A 301 21.69 -9.09 -2.23
CA VAL A 301 20.25 -8.77 -2.08
C VAL A 301 19.92 -7.96 -0.81
N GLY A 302 20.83 -7.92 0.16
CA GLY A 302 20.71 -7.14 1.39
C GLY A 302 21.26 -5.71 1.30
N SER A 303 21.75 -5.31 0.12
CA SER A 303 22.23 -3.95 -0.14
C SER A 303 21.11 -2.90 0.06
N PRO A 304 21.43 -1.67 0.50
CA PRO A 304 20.46 -0.58 0.57
C PRO A 304 19.86 -0.17 -0.79
N THR A 305 20.39 -0.71 -1.89
CA THR A 305 19.86 -0.54 -3.26
C THR A 305 18.75 -1.55 -3.61
N TRP A 306 18.39 -2.46 -2.71
CA TRP A 306 17.30 -3.44 -2.90
C TRP A 306 16.06 -3.04 -2.10
N TYR A 307 14.95 -2.78 -2.79
CA TYR A 307 13.70 -2.29 -2.19
C TYR A 307 12.57 -3.32 -2.31
N SER A 308 11.66 -3.25 -1.33
CA SER A 308 10.42 -4.01 -1.31
C SER A 308 9.35 -3.29 -2.13
N GLY A 309 8.86 -3.92 -3.19
CA GLY A 309 7.89 -3.28 -4.09
C GLY A 309 8.48 -2.07 -4.81
N VAL A 310 7.59 -1.24 -5.35
CA VAL A 310 7.96 -0.09 -6.20
C VAL A 310 7.63 1.26 -5.56
N GLY A 311 7.35 1.27 -4.25
CA GLY A 311 7.03 2.48 -3.49
C GLY A 311 8.11 3.56 -3.57
N LYS A 312 9.39 3.18 -3.43
CA LYS A 312 10.52 4.11 -3.58
C LYS A 312 10.62 4.68 -5.00
N LEU A 313 10.52 3.82 -6.02
CA LEU A 313 10.55 4.20 -7.44
C LEU A 313 9.48 5.25 -7.76
N LEU A 314 8.29 5.07 -7.20
CA LEU A 314 7.14 5.97 -7.38
C LEU A 314 7.13 7.14 -6.37
N GLY A 315 8.13 7.27 -5.50
CA GLY A 315 8.28 8.39 -4.58
C GLY A 315 7.38 8.38 -3.33
N PHE A 316 6.85 7.22 -2.93
CA PHE A 316 6.02 7.05 -1.72
C PHE A 316 6.84 6.84 -0.43
N GLU A 317 8.09 6.37 -0.51
CA GLU A 317 8.96 6.14 0.66
C GLU A 317 9.68 7.40 1.18
N ARG A 318 9.06 8.59 1.02
CA ARG A 318 9.66 9.83 1.54
C ARG A 318 9.67 9.79 3.08
N PRO A 319 10.71 10.36 3.74
CA PRO A 319 10.71 10.47 5.19
C PRO A 319 9.41 11.15 5.64
N PRO A 320 8.78 10.67 6.73
CA PRO A 320 7.50 11.22 7.17
C PRO A 320 7.67 12.71 7.38
N VAL A 321 6.96 13.50 6.57
CA VAL A 321 6.75 14.91 6.87
C VAL A 321 6.01 14.92 8.21
N PRO A 322 6.47 15.67 9.23
CA PRO A 322 5.82 15.70 10.53
C PRO A 322 4.33 15.95 10.36
N SER A 323 3.55 15.12 11.04
CA SER A 323 2.10 14.97 10.94
C SER A 323 1.34 16.30 10.84
N GLY A 324 0.97 16.69 9.62
CA GLY A 324 -0.07 17.69 9.32
C GLY A 324 0.06 19.09 9.95
N PRO A 325 -0.85 20.01 9.60
CA PRO A 325 -1.05 21.19 10.40
C PRO A 325 -1.73 20.74 11.70
N THR A 326 -0.96 20.52 12.76
CA THR A 326 -1.47 20.96 14.07
C THR A 326 -1.86 22.41 13.86
N ALA A 327 -3.17 22.67 13.92
CA ALA A 327 -3.71 24.01 14.04
C ALA A 327 -2.81 24.74 15.04
N VAL A 328 -1.99 25.65 14.52
CA VAL A 328 -1.25 26.58 15.34
C VAL A 328 -2.36 27.31 16.05
N ASN A 329 -2.56 26.91 17.29
CA ASN A 329 -3.36 27.60 18.27
C ASN A 329 -2.62 28.92 18.46
N ARG A 330 -2.82 29.85 17.51
CA ARG A 330 -2.65 31.28 17.75
C ARG A 330 -3.67 31.56 18.82
N GLN A 331 -3.24 31.35 20.06
CA GLN A 331 -3.74 32.06 21.21
C GLN A 331 -3.72 33.52 20.78
N SER A 332 -4.87 33.99 20.29
CA SER A 332 -5.20 35.39 20.30
C SER A 332 -5.05 35.78 21.76
N SER A 333 -4.01 36.56 22.01
CA SER A 333 -3.84 37.25 23.26
C SER A 333 -5.16 37.91 23.61
N ASN A 334 -5.81 37.44 24.67
CA ASN A 334 -6.90 38.09 25.36
C ASN A 334 -6.47 39.53 25.68
N ARG A 335 -6.79 40.46 24.78
CA ARG A 335 -6.92 41.87 25.14
C ARG A 335 -8.32 42.02 25.69
N ARG A 336 -8.35 42.20 27.01
CA ARG A 336 -9.46 42.76 27.79
C ARG A 336 -10.24 43.77 26.97
N CYS A 337 -11.53 43.53 26.82
CA CYS A 337 -12.53 44.59 26.84
C CYS A 337 -13.70 44.06 27.67
N GLU A 338 -13.75 44.53 28.90
CA GLU A 338 -14.92 44.46 29.76
C GLU A 338 -16.06 45.23 29.08
N SER A 339 -17.22 44.62 28.94
CA SER A 339 -18.48 45.36 28.99
C SER A 339 -19.59 44.44 29.46
N ASN A 340 -20.07 44.75 30.67
CA ASN A 340 -21.26 44.22 31.31
C ASN A 340 -22.48 44.20 30.38
N GLY A 341 -23.25 43.11 30.44
CA GLY A 341 -24.58 43.03 29.85
C GLY A 341 -25.33 41.82 30.39
N ARG A 342 -26.06 42.03 31.49
CA ARG A 342 -27.00 41.06 32.07
C ARG A 342 -28.07 40.66 31.05
N TYR A 343 -28.40 39.38 30.97
CA TYR A 343 -29.79 38.95 30.79
C TYR A 343 -30.02 37.59 31.45
N VAL A 344 -31.14 37.50 32.17
CA VAL A 344 -31.62 36.37 32.95
C VAL A 344 -32.85 35.84 32.21
N ASP A 345 -32.98 34.51 32.10
CA ASP A 345 -34.23 33.74 32.19
C ASP A 345 -33.83 32.24 32.15
N LEU A 346 -34.00 31.45 33.21
CA LEU A 346 -35.24 30.90 33.79
C LEU A 346 -36.11 30.20 32.75
N ASP A 347 -36.02 28.86 32.68
CA ASP A 347 -37.17 28.07 33.12
C ASP A 347 -36.80 26.63 33.52
N SER A 348 -37.47 26.17 34.57
CA SER A 348 -37.25 24.92 35.31
C SER A 348 -38.48 24.01 35.21
N LYS A 349 -38.27 22.68 35.26
CA LYS A 349 -39.12 21.63 35.89
C LYS A 349 -38.58 20.24 35.44
N ALA A 350 -37.99 19.36 36.26
CA ALA A 350 -38.47 18.67 37.49
C ALA A 350 -39.77 17.89 37.19
N VAL A 351 -40.01 16.60 37.48
CA VAL A 351 -39.54 15.53 38.40
C VAL A 351 -40.03 14.20 37.74
N CYS A 352 -39.40 13.02 37.87
CA CYS A 352 -39.77 11.99 38.85
C CYS A 352 -38.89 10.73 38.66
N ASP A 353 -38.15 10.39 39.71
CA ASP A 353 -37.81 9.03 40.15
C ASP A 353 -39.04 8.46 40.90
N PRO A 354 -39.21 7.12 41.07
CA PRO A 354 -38.44 6.41 42.11
C PRO A 354 -38.16 4.89 41.95
N GLU A 355 -37.18 4.46 42.75
CA GLU A 355 -37.12 3.25 43.61
C GLU A 355 -36.44 1.91 43.18
N TYR A 356 -35.31 1.63 43.87
CA TYR A 356 -34.80 0.39 44.51
C TYR A 356 -34.64 -0.92 43.68
N GLU A 357 -33.51 -1.62 43.71
CA GLU A 357 -33.02 -2.43 44.86
C GLU A 357 -31.48 -2.58 44.92
N ILE A 358 -30.97 -2.60 46.16
CA ILE A 358 -29.60 -2.93 46.57
C ILE A 358 -29.56 -4.39 47.04
N LYS A 359 -28.51 -5.13 46.70
CA LYS A 359 -27.99 -6.23 47.54
C LYS A 359 -26.51 -6.01 47.82
N GLU A 360 -26.21 -5.63 49.05
CA GLU A 360 -24.91 -5.76 49.70
C GLU A 360 -24.83 -7.09 50.45
N GLU A 361 -23.68 -7.74 50.43
CA GLU A 361 -23.01 -8.43 51.55
C GLU A 361 -21.51 -8.47 51.16
N GLY A 362 -20.49 -8.18 51.97
CA GLY A 362 -20.33 -7.86 53.38
C GLY A 362 -18.85 -8.08 53.72
N GLY A 363 -18.23 -7.26 54.60
CA GLY A 363 -16.92 -7.60 55.19
C GLY A 363 -15.91 -6.47 55.44
N LYS A 364 -16.21 -5.56 56.38
CA LYS A 364 -15.31 -4.59 57.08
C LYS A 364 -14.44 -5.31 58.17
N PRO A 365 -13.68 -4.65 59.10
CA PRO A 365 -13.14 -3.26 59.20
C PRO A 365 -11.67 -3.16 59.74
N GLY A 366 -11.13 -1.93 59.83
CA GLY A 366 -10.02 -1.59 60.75
C GLY A 366 -9.36 -0.22 60.51
N ILE A 367 -10.02 0.91 60.79
CA ILE A 367 -9.73 1.87 61.90
C ILE A 367 -8.67 2.97 61.59
N LEU A 368 -9.15 4.22 61.65
CA LEU A 368 -8.53 5.58 61.57
C LEU A 368 -7.76 5.94 62.90
N PRO A 369 -7.21 7.16 63.19
CA PRO A 369 -7.41 8.48 62.55
C PRO A 369 -6.25 9.53 62.55
N HIS A 370 -6.55 10.66 61.86
CA HIS A 370 -6.24 12.08 62.15
C HIS A 370 -4.80 12.65 62.24
N GLY A 371 -4.59 13.77 61.52
CA GLY A 371 -3.56 14.79 61.79
C GLY A 371 -3.66 15.98 60.83
N GLU A 372 -4.11 17.13 61.33
CA GLU A 372 -4.30 18.42 60.65
C GLU A 372 -3.01 19.27 60.49
N ARG A 373 -3.08 20.27 59.58
CA ARG A 373 -2.30 21.55 59.49
C ARG A 373 -0.82 21.42 59.04
N GLU A 374 -0.19 22.35 58.33
CA GLU A 374 -0.29 23.83 58.37
C GLU A 374 0.39 24.46 57.12
N ARG A 375 0.15 25.77 56.91
CA ARG A 375 0.70 26.63 55.86
C ARG A 375 2.12 27.10 56.20
N ASP A 376 2.96 27.30 55.18
CA ASP A 376 3.89 28.45 55.06
C ASP A 376 4.54 28.44 53.65
N ARG A 377 4.35 29.43 52.75
CA ARG A 377 4.86 30.82 52.67
C ARG A 377 6.40 30.97 52.55
N ARG A 378 6.79 31.40 51.32
CA ARG A 378 7.84 32.38 50.92
C ARG A 378 9.31 31.92 50.82
N SER A 379 9.86 32.07 49.60
CA SER A 379 10.95 33.00 49.19
C SER A 379 11.55 32.52 47.85
N LEU A 380 11.33 33.12 46.67
CA LEU A 380 11.89 34.35 46.05
C LEU A 380 13.43 34.48 45.95
N SER A 381 13.97 33.99 44.81
CA SER A 381 15.01 34.62 43.93
C SER A 381 16.47 34.79 44.46
N PRO A 382 17.51 35.15 43.66
CA PRO A 382 17.56 35.56 42.23
C PRO A 382 18.79 35.11 41.37
N ARG A 383 18.72 35.52 40.09
CA ARG A 383 19.73 35.53 38.99
C ARG A 383 21.16 36.00 39.32
N SER A 384 22.13 35.47 38.54
CA SER A 384 23.29 36.19 37.96
C SER A 384 23.92 35.31 36.85
N ARG A 385 23.79 35.61 35.55
CA ARG A 385 24.50 36.61 34.71
C ARG A 385 26.04 36.55 34.86
N THR A 386 26.73 35.93 33.90
CA THR A 386 27.92 36.50 33.22
C THR A 386 28.32 35.65 31.99
N ARG A 387 28.52 36.36 30.88
CA ARG A 387 29.14 35.95 29.62
C ARG A 387 30.52 36.61 29.59
N PRO A 388 31.57 35.98 29.03
CA PRO A 388 32.43 36.70 28.07
C PRO A 388 32.72 35.79 26.85
N LEU A 389 32.46 36.24 25.61
CA LEU A 389 33.31 37.04 24.71
C LEU A 389 34.57 36.32 24.18
N ALA A 390 34.68 36.40 22.86
CA ALA A 390 35.61 35.72 21.96
C ALA A 390 37.08 36.16 22.06
N ARG A 391 37.98 35.29 21.58
CA ARG A 391 39.28 35.56 20.93
C ARG A 391 39.64 34.29 20.13
N GLN A 392 39.55 34.30 18.80
CA GLN A 392 40.54 34.73 17.79
C GLN A 392 41.75 33.79 17.69
N GLU A 393 41.95 33.32 16.46
CA GLU A 393 42.91 32.34 15.94
C GLU A 393 44.37 32.66 16.27
N ASP A 394 45.21 31.61 16.36
CA ASP A 394 46.56 31.68 15.80
C ASP A 394 47.06 30.31 15.36
N ARG A 395 47.54 30.27 14.11
CA ARG A 395 48.13 29.14 13.41
C ARG A 395 49.60 29.01 13.82
N HIS A 396 50.08 27.79 14.08
CA HIS A 396 51.48 27.45 13.80
C HIS A 396 51.63 26.00 13.33
N HIS A 397 52.07 25.88 12.08
CA HIS A 397 52.51 24.68 11.41
C HIS A 397 53.74 24.05 12.07
N LYS A 398 53.79 22.72 12.12
CA LYS A 398 55.02 21.94 11.96
C LYS A 398 54.75 20.82 10.94
N PRO A 399 55.50 20.73 9.84
CA PRO A 399 55.39 19.60 8.92
C PRO A 399 56.09 18.38 9.53
N ILE A 400 55.38 17.26 9.61
CA ILE A 400 55.95 15.96 9.91
C ILE A 400 56.40 15.36 8.57
N PHE A 401 57.70 15.12 8.44
CA PHE A 401 58.31 14.33 7.38
C PHE A 401 57.54 13.00 7.20
N ARG A 402 56.98 12.78 6.00
CA ARG A 402 56.59 11.45 5.53
C ARG A 402 57.65 10.99 4.51
N PRO A 403 58.15 9.76 4.59
CA PRO A 403 59.00 9.17 3.57
C PRO A 403 58.21 9.04 2.26
N ASP A 404 58.90 9.27 1.15
CA ASP A 404 58.41 9.01 -0.20
C ASP A 404 58.09 7.52 -0.35
N GLU A 405 56.80 7.17 -0.26
CA GLU A 405 56.27 5.93 -0.83
C GLU A 405 55.84 6.29 -2.25
N GLU A 406 56.50 5.67 -3.23
CA GLU A 406 56.13 5.71 -4.63
C GLU A 406 54.66 5.32 -4.75
N GLU A 407 53.80 6.30 -5.06
CA GLU A 407 52.41 6.06 -5.44
C GLU A 407 52.44 5.27 -6.75
N GLU A 408 52.46 3.93 -6.66
CA GLU A 408 51.87 3.11 -7.71
C GLU A 408 50.44 3.61 -7.88
N GLU A 409 50.19 4.32 -8.99
CA GLU A 409 48.86 4.65 -9.48
C GLU A 409 48.10 3.33 -9.66
N GLY A 410 47.51 2.85 -8.56
CA GLY A 410 46.54 1.78 -8.61
C GLY A 410 45.42 2.25 -9.51
N GLU A 411 45.24 1.55 -10.64
CA GLU A 411 44.04 1.68 -11.46
C GLU A 411 42.84 1.68 -10.52
N ILE A 412 42.17 2.83 -10.41
CA ILE A 412 40.85 2.91 -9.81
C ILE A 412 39.98 2.12 -10.77
N PHE A 413 39.79 0.84 -10.51
CA PHE A 413 38.77 0.04 -11.18
C PHE A 413 37.44 0.77 -10.94
N GLU A 414 36.93 1.44 -11.97
CA GLU A 414 35.55 1.90 -12.00
C GLU A 414 34.68 0.65 -11.87
N LEU A 415 34.30 0.33 -10.63
CA LEU A 415 33.31 -0.69 -10.35
C LEU A 415 32.06 -0.27 -11.12
N ALA A 416 31.64 -1.11 -12.07
CA ALA A 416 30.43 -0.88 -12.83
C ALA A 416 29.29 -0.55 -11.85
N PRO A 417 28.49 0.51 -12.12
CA PRO A 417 27.47 0.96 -11.19
C PRO A 417 26.50 -0.19 -10.87
N ILE A 418 26.16 -0.31 -9.58
CA ILE A 418 25.18 -1.28 -9.09
C ILE A 418 23.80 -0.62 -9.19
N PRO A 419 22.83 -1.22 -9.91
CA PRO A 419 21.52 -0.63 -10.08
C PRO A 419 20.69 -0.69 -8.80
N ASP A 420 19.75 0.24 -8.67
CA ASP A 420 18.64 0.11 -7.72
C ASP A 420 17.70 -1.02 -8.20
N VAL A 421 17.37 -1.96 -7.31
CA VAL A 421 16.53 -3.13 -7.60
C VAL A 421 15.24 -3.04 -6.77
N HIS A 422 14.10 -3.00 -7.44
CA HIS A 422 12.77 -2.96 -6.85
C HIS A 422 12.08 -4.30 -7.06
N VAL A 423 11.76 -5.03 -5.99
CA VAL A 423 11.24 -6.40 -6.12
C VAL A 423 9.72 -6.44 -5.98
N ILE A 424 9.03 -6.88 -7.04
CA ILE A 424 7.60 -7.21 -7.00
C ILE A 424 7.47 -8.72 -6.82
N ASP A 425 6.84 -9.14 -5.71
CA ASP A 425 6.46 -10.54 -5.51
C ASP A 425 5.02 -10.77 -5.98
N ILE A 426 4.85 -11.49 -7.10
CA ILE A 426 3.51 -11.80 -7.63
C ILE A 426 2.70 -12.69 -6.68
N ARG A 427 3.38 -13.43 -5.78
CA ARG A 427 2.73 -14.22 -4.74
C ARG A 427 2.10 -13.33 -3.68
N ASP A 428 2.79 -12.28 -3.24
CA ASP A 428 2.25 -11.32 -2.27
C ASP A 428 1.08 -10.54 -2.87
N LEU A 429 1.19 -10.14 -4.15
CA LEU A 429 0.09 -9.52 -4.88
C LEU A 429 -1.13 -10.44 -4.96
N PHE A 430 -0.92 -11.73 -5.25
CA PHE A 430 -1.99 -12.72 -5.24
C PHE A 430 -2.59 -12.91 -3.85
N ILE A 431 -1.78 -12.98 -2.79
CA ILE A 431 -2.26 -13.10 -1.41
C ILE A 431 -3.16 -11.92 -1.04
N ALA A 432 -2.74 -10.70 -1.40
CA ALA A 432 -3.51 -9.48 -1.18
C ALA A 432 -4.86 -9.53 -1.93
N LEU A 433 -4.87 -10.05 -3.16
CA LEU A 433 -6.09 -10.17 -3.98
C LEU A 433 -7.01 -11.32 -3.53
N ALA A 434 -6.44 -12.47 -3.18
CA ALA A 434 -7.17 -13.66 -2.76
C ALA A 434 -7.64 -13.56 -1.29
N VAL A 435 -7.14 -12.57 -0.54
CA VAL A 435 -7.53 -12.32 0.85
C VAL A 435 -7.31 -13.58 1.70
N THR A 436 -6.17 -14.25 1.49
CA THR A 436 -5.83 -15.52 2.13
C THR A 436 -4.67 -15.36 3.11
N GLN A 437 -4.66 -16.14 4.21
CA GLN A 437 -3.53 -16.18 5.14
C GLN A 437 -2.55 -17.32 4.82
N ARG A 438 -2.71 -18.00 3.68
CA ARG A 438 -1.84 -19.10 3.30
C ARG A 438 -0.42 -18.59 3.08
N GLN A 439 0.45 -18.96 4.01
CA GLN A 439 1.89 -18.66 3.97
C GLN A 439 2.65 -19.47 2.93
N PHE A 440 1.99 -20.38 2.22
CA PHE A 440 2.62 -21.16 1.16
C PHE A 440 1.66 -21.31 -0.01
N ILE A 441 2.06 -20.75 -1.15
CA ILE A 441 1.35 -20.85 -2.42
C ILE A 441 2.41 -21.11 -3.46
N LEU A 442 2.29 -22.26 -4.14
CA LEU A 442 3.15 -22.61 -5.26
C LEU A 442 2.72 -21.85 -6.51
N TYR A 443 3.66 -21.65 -7.43
CA TYR A 443 3.39 -20.96 -8.67
C TYR A 443 2.29 -21.62 -9.52
N PRO A 444 2.31 -22.95 -9.81
CA PRO A 444 1.31 -23.52 -10.71
C PRO A 444 -0.15 -23.41 -10.20
N PRO A 445 -0.47 -23.70 -8.92
CA PRO A 445 -1.81 -23.47 -8.38
C PRO A 445 -2.26 -22.00 -8.43
N MET A 446 -1.33 -21.06 -8.20
CA MET A 446 -1.61 -19.63 -8.31
C MET A 446 -1.96 -19.24 -9.74
N ALA A 447 -1.13 -19.65 -10.71
CA ALA A 447 -1.35 -19.39 -12.14
C ALA A 447 -2.68 -19.98 -12.63
N ASN A 448 -2.96 -21.25 -12.30
CA ASN A 448 -4.22 -21.91 -12.64
C ASN A 448 -5.43 -21.14 -12.07
N ARG A 449 -5.33 -20.64 -10.82
CA ARG A 449 -6.41 -19.85 -10.21
C ARG A 449 -6.64 -18.52 -10.93
N LEU A 450 -5.60 -17.93 -11.50
CA LEU A 450 -5.66 -16.71 -12.30
C LEU A 450 -6.11 -16.96 -13.75
N GLY A 451 -6.34 -18.23 -14.13
CA GLY A 451 -6.83 -18.60 -15.45
C GLY A 451 -5.72 -19.04 -16.43
N PHE A 452 -4.50 -19.26 -15.95
CA PHE A 452 -3.36 -19.65 -16.78
C PHE A 452 -3.03 -21.12 -16.63
N GLU A 453 -2.92 -21.83 -17.75
CA GLU A 453 -2.42 -23.20 -17.75
C GLU A 453 -0.91 -23.24 -17.56
N VAL A 454 -0.45 -24.18 -16.73
CA VAL A 454 0.98 -24.46 -16.54
C VAL A 454 1.30 -25.83 -17.11
N GLY A 455 1.93 -25.85 -18.29
CA GLY A 455 2.22 -27.08 -19.06
C GLY A 455 3.33 -27.97 -18.51
N GLY A 456 3.93 -27.62 -17.37
CA GLY A 456 5.06 -28.32 -16.75
C GLY A 456 6.00 -27.33 -16.06
N TRP A 457 7.11 -27.83 -15.52
CA TRP A 457 8.15 -26.97 -14.95
C TRP A 457 9.20 -26.62 -16.00
N CYS A 458 9.42 -25.32 -16.17
CA CYS A 458 10.51 -24.72 -16.94
C CYS A 458 10.58 -23.25 -16.53
N ALA A 459 11.69 -22.84 -15.88
CA ALA A 459 11.83 -21.47 -15.40
C ALA A 459 11.79 -20.42 -16.53
N GLY A 460 12.23 -20.76 -17.74
CA GLY A 460 12.15 -19.85 -18.88
C GLY A 460 10.70 -19.54 -19.27
N ASN A 461 9.85 -20.57 -19.35
CA ASN A 461 8.43 -20.41 -19.67
C ASN A 461 7.68 -19.67 -18.55
N TRP A 462 7.97 -20.00 -17.28
CA TRP A 462 7.37 -19.32 -16.13
C TRP A 462 7.75 -17.85 -16.07
N ALA A 463 9.02 -17.50 -16.32
CA ALA A 463 9.48 -16.11 -16.39
C ALA A 463 8.70 -15.30 -17.43
N ARG A 464 8.45 -15.86 -18.62
CA ARG A 464 7.62 -15.22 -19.64
C ARG A 464 6.17 -15.05 -19.15
N GLN A 465 5.58 -16.09 -18.58
CA GLN A 465 4.20 -16.08 -18.09
C GLN A 465 3.98 -15.14 -16.88
N PHE A 466 5.03 -14.81 -16.10
CA PHE A 466 4.92 -13.82 -15.03
C PHE A 466 4.52 -12.42 -15.54
N SER A 467 4.84 -12.07 -16.79
CA SER A 467 4.39 -10.82 -17.42
C SER A 467 2.87 -10.77 -17.57
N ASP A 468 2.29 -11.86 -18.06
CA ASP A 468 0.84 -12.00 -18.22
C ASP A 468 0.15 -12.04 -16.85
N ILE A 469 0.73 -12.78 -15.89
CA ILE A 469 0.20 -12.87 -14.53
C ILE A 469 0.22 -11.52 -13.83
N LEU A 470 1.31 -10.76 -13.92
CA LEU A 470 1.38 -9.42 -13.36
C LEU A 470 0.27 -8.55 -13.96
N THR A 471 0.12 -8.58 -15.28
CA THR A 471 -0.93 -7.85 -15.99
C THR A 471 -2.34 -8.27 -15.52
N THR A 472 -2.61 -9.56 -15.33
CA THR A 472 -3.90 -10.03 -14.81
C THR A 472 -4.15 -9.63 -13.35
N LEU A 473 -3.10 -9.60 -12.53
CA LEU A 473 -3.18 -9.18 -11.13
C LEU A 473 -3.50 -7.69 -11.03
N VAL A 474 -2.69 -6.83 -11.67
CA VAL A 474 -2.70 -5.38 -11.40
C VAL A 474 -3.25 -4.50 -12.53
N GLY A 475 -3.48 -5.05 -13.72
CA GLY A 475 -3.94 -4.28 -14.88
C GLY A 475 -5.41 -3.85 -14.83
N GLY A 476 -6.21 -4.49 -13.98
CA GLY A 476 -7.66 -4.27 -13.88
C GLY A 476 -8.08 -3.14 -12.93
N SER A 477 -9.24 -3.31 -12.31
CA SER A 477 -9.79 -2.38 -11.32
C SER A 477 -8.93 -2.30 -10.04
N PRO A 478 -9.08 -1.25 -9.22
CA PRO A 478 -8.40 -1.19 -7.93
C PRO A 478 -8.75 -2.37 -7.01
N ILE A 479 -7.83 -2.72 -6.11
CA ILE A 479 -7.82 -3.96 -5.32
C ILE A 479 -9.16 -4.31 -4.68
N HIS A 480 -9.87 -3.34 -4.11
CA HIS A 480 -11.15 -3.59 -3.43
C HIS A 480 -12.25 -4.10 -4.38
N ARG A 481 -12.30 -3.62 -5.63
CA ARG A 481 -13.20 -4.15 -6.67
C ARG A 481 -12.67 -5.45 -7.22
N ARG A 482 -11.35 -5.49 -7.43
CA ARG A 482 -10.67 -6.66 -7.97
C ARG A 482 -10.86 -7.90 -7.11
N ILE A 483 -10.89 -7.75 -5.78
CA ILE A 483 -11.21 -8.84 -4.84
C ILE A 483 -12.59 -9.43 -5.16
N GLU A 484 -13.62 -8.59 -5.33
CA GLU A 484 -14.98 -9.05 -5.60
C GLU A 484 -15.14 -9.65 -7.00
N GLU A 485 -14.43 -9.10 -8.00
CA GLU A 485 -14.33 -9.70 -9.34
C GLU A 485 -13.66 -11.08 -9.27
N PHE A 486 -12.52 -11.16 -8.58
CA PHE A 486 -11.71 -12.36 -8.46
C PHE A 486 -12.46 -13.49 -7.74
N LYS A 487 -13.28 -13.17 -6.72
CA LYS A 487 -14.18 -14.14 -6.07
C LYS A 487 -15.16 -14.79 -7.07
N LYS A 488 -15.59 -14.05 -8.09
CA LYS A 488 -16.56 -14.51 -9.11
C LYS A 488 -15.90 -15.22 -10.30
N THR A 489 -14.62 -14.95 -10.57
CA THR A 489 -13.89 -15.57 -11.69
C THR A 489 -13.41 -16.97 -11.31
N PRO A 490 -13.90 -18.05 -11.95
CA PRO A 490 -13.36 -19.39 -11.73
C PRO A 490 -11.94 -19.49 -12.29
N GLY A 491 -11.10 -20.30 -11.65
CA GLY A 491 -9.79 -20.67 -12.19
C GLY A 491 -9.90 -21.73 -13.29
N VAL A 492 -8.77 -22.05 -13.93
CA VAL A 492 -8.65 -23.20 -14.83
C VAL A 492 -8.48 -24.47 -14.01
N THR A 493 -9.25 -25.50 -14.34
CA THR A 493 -9.06 -26.84 -13.78
C THR A 493 -7.73 -27.39 -14.29
N PRO A 494 -6.82 -27.84 -13.42
CA PRO A 494 -5.60 -28.50 -13.88
C PRO A 494 -5.97 -29.65 -14.81
N GLN A 495 -5.26 -29.83 -15.93
CA GLN A 495 -5.41 -31.06 -16.70
C GLN A 495 -5.03 -32.23 -15.79
N VAL A 496 -6.02 -33.03 -15.40
CA VAL A 496 -5.83 -34.22 -14.56
C VAL A 496 -5.00 -35.22 -15.37
N ARG A 497 -3.68 -35.18 -15.23
CA ARG A 497 -2.80 -36.25 -15.71
C ARG A 497 -2.64 -37.25 -14.58
N GLN A 498 -2.99 -38.50 -14.88
CA GLN A 498 -3.02 -39.64 -13.96
C GLN A 498 -1.65 -39.92 -13.34
N THR A 499 -1.30 -39.23 -12.27
CA THR A 499 -0.39 -39.76 -11.24
C THR A 499 -0.94 -39.29 -9.90
N GLY A 500 -1.01 -40.18 -8.92
CA GLY A 500 -1.75 -40.00 -7.66
C GLY A 500 -1.25 -38.85 -6.78
N VAL A 501 -1.62 -37.62 -7.13
CA VAL A 501 -1.43 -36.41 -6.30
C VAL A 501 -2.54 -36.38 -5.24
N PRO A 502 -2.22 -36.42 -3.92
CA PRO A 502 -3.22 -36.29 -2.87
C PRO A 502 -3.87 -34.90 -2.88
N LYS A 503 -5.13 -34.84 -2.43
CA LYS A 503 -5.98 -33.65 -2.25
C LYS A 503 -5.43 -32.63 -1.24
N VAL A 504 -4.28 -32.01 -1.52
CA VAL A 504 -3.82 -30.78 -0.82
C VAL A 504 -3.91 -29.56 -1.75
N LEU A 505 -4.30 -29.77 -3.01
CA LEU A 505 -4.58 -28.73 -4.01
C LEU A 505 -6.09 -28.40 -4.13
N GLU A 506 -6.97 -29.17 -3.49
CA GLU A 506 -8.39 -28.82 -3.31
C GLU A 506 -8.53 -27.84 -2.14
N GLY A 507 -8.22 -26.57 -2.39
CA GLY A 507 -8.36 -25.55 -1.36
C GLY A 507 -8.43 -24.12 -1.88
N ILE A 508 -8.51 -23.95 -3.20
CA ILE A 508 -8.80 -22.65 -3.82
C ILE A 508 -10.25 -22.64 -4.38
N ALA A 509 -10.90 -23.82 -4.47
CA ALA A 509 -12.24 -24.01 -5.02
C ALA A 509 -13.30 -24.53 -4.01
N GLY A 510 -13.01 -24.48 -2.70
CA GLY A 510 -13.96 -24.94 -1.68
C GLY A 510 -13.64 -24.28 -0.36
N VAL A 511 -14.33 -23.18 -0.07
CA VAL A 511 -14.18 -22.50 1.21
C VAL A 511 -15.21 -23.09 2.18
N THR A 512 -14.77 -23.79 3.22
CA THR A 512 -15.62 -23.98 4.40
C THR A 512 -15.82 -22.62 5.05
N LYS A 513 -17.07 -22.28 5.39
CA LYS A 513 -17.50 -20.97 5.90
C LYS A 513 -16.64 -20.42 7.05
N GLU A 514 -15.98 -21.30 7.80
CA GLU A 514 -15.18 -20.98 8.99
C GLU A 514 -13.83 -20.29 8.67
N GLN A 515 -13.23 -20.50 7.48
CA GLN A 515 -11.94 -19.87 7.13
C GLN A 515 -12.09 -18.46 6.52
N VAL A 516 -13.28 -18.09 6.03
CA VAL A 516 -13.62 -16.72 5.59
C VAL A 516 -13.65 -15.75 6.76
N GLN A 517 -14.07 -16.23 7.92
CA GLN A 517 -14.25 -15.43 9.14
C GLN A 517 -12.91 -14.93 9.71
N ALA A 518 -11.83 -15.71 9.56
CA ALA A 518 -10.55 -15.43 10.18
C ALA A 518 -9.61 -14.55 9.34
N ALA A 519 -9.75 -14.53 8.01
CA ALA A 519 -8.89 -13.71 7.16
C ALA A 519 -9.26 -12.23 7.27
N TRP A 520 -10.54 -11.87 7.09
CA TRP A 520 -11.06 -10.49 7.18
C TRP A 520 -12.55 -10.41 7.58
N GLY A 521 -13.05 -11.30 8.43
CA GLY A 521 -14.37 -11.17 9.08
C GLY A 521 -15.52 -10.71 8.18
N ASP A 522 -15.72 -11.44 7.08
CA ASP A 522 -16.89 -11.33 6.19
C ASP A 522 -17.95 -12.30 6.75
N SER A 523 -18.97 -11.74 7.39
CA SER A 523 -20.22 -12.45 7.66
C SER A 523 -21.32 -11.61 7.02
N SER A 524 -21.76 -12.04 5.84
CA SER A 524 -23.10 -11.76 5.38
C SER A 524 -24.05 -12.57 6.27
N GLU A 525 -24.41 -12.01 7.43
CA GLU A 525 -25.67 -12.34 8.09
C GLU A 525 -26.77 -11.56 7.35
N GLU A 526 -27.40 -12.22 6.38
CA GLU A 526 -28.81 -11.97 6.11
C GLU A 526 -29.56 -13.08 6.85
N GLU A 527 -30.02 -12.75 8.05
CA GLU A 527 -31.16 -13.44 8.69
C GLU A 527 -32.38 -13.26 7.79
N TYR A 528 -32.85 -14.36 7.21
CA TYR A 528 -34.27 -14.53 6.93
C TYR A 528 -34.73 -15.67 7.83
N ASP A 529 -35.33 -15.31 8.97
CA ASP A 529 -36.25 -16.19 9.68
C ASP A 529 -37.65 -15.55 9.58
N ASP A 530 -38.57 -16.32 8.97
CA ASP A 530 -40.04 -16.26 8.91
C ASP A 530 -40.78 -14.93 8.67
#